data_AF-A0A8T5GFE6-F1
#
_entry.id   AF-A0A8T5GFE6-F1
#
_cell.length_a   1.000
_cell.length_b   1.000
_cell.length_c   1.000
_cell.angle_alpha   90.00
_cell.angle_beta   90.00
_cell.angle_gamma   90.00
#
_symmetry.space_group_name_H-M   'P 1'
#
loop_
_entity.id
_entity.type
_entity.pdbx_description
1 polymer ?
#
loop_
_entity_poly.entity_id
_entity_poly.type
_entity_poly.pdbx_seq_one_letter_code
_entity_poly.pdbx_strand_id
1 'polypeptide(L)'
;MVDEKIINETVKRMLTSNIDEETIVSTLKDIGIEEAQAKEIIANVTSGKVVAKAPQKAEVTQTIPAVDADQKIETMQNELAAQGEKTELHETATHTMLNDHADKLDEMNKKVEEVKKVVSNPTNVDASLKVKISEIEQKTIDISARTTAMMEIMEKILETNRQILTELKSK
;
A
#
# COMPACT_ATOMS: atom_id res chain seq x y z
N MET A 1 16.04 -12.71 11.07
CA MET A 1 14.86 -13.51 11.43
C MET A 1 14.01 -12.64 12.34
N VAL A 2 12.72 -12.49 12.03
CA VAL A 2 11.79 -11.71 12.86
C VAL A 2 11.48 -12.51 14.12
N ASP A 3 11.44 -11.84 15.28
CA ASP A 3 11.15 -12.48 16.56
C ASP A 3 9.69 -12.95 16.64
N GLU A 4 9.48 -14.21 16.99
CA GLU A 4 8.16 -14.86 17.10
C GLU A 4 7.23 -14.14 18.10
N LYS A 5 7.82 -13.52 19.13
CA LYS A 5 7.09 -12.72 20.12
C LYS A 5 6.45 -11.47 19.52
N ILE A 6 7.14 -10.81 18.58
CA ILE A 6 6.65 -9.59 17.91
C ILE A 6 5.49 -9.96 16.98
N ILE A 7 5.59 -11.10 16.30
CA ILE A 7 4.54 -11.63 15.42
C ILE A 7 3.28 -11.92 16.25
N ASN A 8 3.42 -12.61 17.39
CA ASN A 8 2.30 -12.92 18.27
C ASN A 8 1.63 -11.67 18.85
N GLU A 9 2.41 -10.64 19.23
CA GLU A 9 1.86 -9.37 19.72
C GLU A 9 1.12 -8.60 18.61
N THR A 10 1.66 -8.62 17.39
CA THR A 10 1.05 -7.97 16.22
C THR A 10 -0.26 -8.64 15.85
N VAL A 11 -0.29 -9.98 15.77
CA VAL A 11 -1.52 -10.75 15.52
C VAL A 11 -2.56 -10.50 16.60
N LYS A 12 -2.15 -10.43 17.87
CA LYS A 12 -3.05 -10.08 18.98
C LYS A 12 -3.66 -8.68 18.81
N ARG A 13 -2.86 -7.68 18.43
CA ARG A 13 -3.35 -6.32 18.16
C ARG A 13 -4.32 -6.28 16.97
N MET A 14 -4.04 -7.06 15.93
CA MET A 14 -4.89 -7.15 14.74
C MET A 14 -6.25 -7.80 15.06
N LEU A 15 -6.25 -8.89 15.83
CA LEU A 15 -7.49 -9.52 16.31
C LEU A 15 -8.29 -8.60 17.25
N THR A 16 -7.64 -7.86 18.16
CA THR A 16 -8.34 -6.87 19.01
C THR A 16 -8.90 -5.69 18.22
N SER A 17 -8.37 -5.44 17.03
CA SER A 17 -8.86 -4.39 16.12
C SER A 17 -9.97 -4.90 15.18
N ASN A 18 -10.49 -6.12 15.41
CA ASN A 18 -11.54 -6.75 14.63
C ASN A 18 -11.18 -6.87 13.13
N ILE A 19 -9.92 -7.16 12.84
CA ILE A 19 -9.44 -7.47 11.49
C ILE A 19 -9.70 -8.95 11.20
N ASP A 20 -10.20 -9.24 10.00
CA ASP A 20 -10.52 -10.60 9.56
C ASP A 20 -9.27 -11.50 9.50
N GLU A 21 -9.43 -12.77 9.91
CA GLU A 21 -8.34 -13.76 9.95
C GLU A 21 -7.65 -13.95 8.58
N GLU A 22 -8.41 -13.86 7.49
CA GLU A 22 -7.89 -13.95 6.12
C GLU A 22 -6.92 -12.80 5.79
N THR A 23 -7.20 -11.60 6.29
CA THR A 23 -6.34 -10.42 6.12
C THR A 23 -5.06 -10.55 6.95
N ILE A 24 -5.16 -11.12 8.15
CA ILE A 24 -4.00 -11.40 9.01
C ILE A 24 -3.09 -12.45 8.35
N VAL A 25 -3.66 -13.53 7.79
CA VAL A 25 -2.89 -14.55 7.06
C VAL A 25 -2.19 -13.96 5.83
N SER A 26 -2.87 -13.10 5.06
CA SER A 26 -2.23 -12.39 3.93
C SER A 26 -1.05 -11.54 4.40
N THR A 27 -1.22 -10.78 5.49
CA THR A 27 -0.17 -9.91 6.02
C THR A 27 1.03 -10.72 6.55
N LEU A 28 0.80 -11.87 7.17
CA LEU A 28 1.86 -12.77 7.64
C LEU A 28 2.59 -13.44 6.46
N LYS A 29 1.88 -13.75 5.38
CA LYS A 29 2.47 -14.28 4.14
C LYS A 29 3.38 -13.26 3.47
N ASP A 30 3.02 -11.97 3.48
CA ASP A 30 3.85 -10.88 2.97
C ASP A 30 5.18 -10.73 3.74
N ILE A 31 5.21 -11.17 5.00
CA ILE A 31 6.40 -11.19 5.87
C ILE A 31 7.21 -12.49 5.70
N GLY A 32 6.72 -13.43 4.89
CA GLY A 32 7.41 -14.69 4.56
C GLY A 32 7.09 -15.86 5.49
N ILE A 33 5.97 -15.81 6.22
CA ILE A 33 5.49 -16.92 7.06
C ILE A 33 4.59 -17.82 6.22
N GLU A 34 4.81 -19.14 6.27
CA GLU A 34 3.98 -20.09 5.55
C GLU A 34 2.54 -20.11 6.09
N GLU A 35 1.57 -20.33 5.21
CA GLU A 35 0.13 -20.26 5.54
C GLU A 35 -0.26 -21.23 6.68
N ALA A 36 0.43 -22.37 6.79
CA ALA A 36 0.23 -23.33 7.88
C ALA A 36 0.67 -22.76 9.24
N GLN A 37 1.78 -22.05 9.29
CA GLN A 37 2.31 -21.43 10.51
C GLN A 37 1.49 -20.20 10.92
N ALA A 38 0.99 -19.43 9.94
CA ALA A 38 0.10 -18.29 10.19
C ALA A 38 -1.20 -18.72 10.88
N LYS A 39 -1.80 -19.84 10.44
CA LYS A 39 -3.01 -20.41 11.06
C LYS A 39 -2.74 -20.93 12.47
N GLU A 40 -1.58 -21.53 12.71
CA GLU A 40 -1.17 -21.99 14.04
C GLU A 40 -0.98 -20.83 15.03
N ILE A 41 -0.36 -19.74 14.59
CA ILE A 41 -0.17 -18.52 15.39
C ILE A 41 -1.52 -17.88 15.74
N ILE A 42 -2.43 -17.74 14.77
CA ILE A 42 -3.78 -17.23 15.01
C ILE A 42 -4.50 -18.12 16.02
N ALA A 43 -4.45 -19.46 15.86
CA ALA A 43 -5.04 -20.39 16.80
C ALA A 43 -4.45 -20.28 18.23
N ASN A 44 -3.14 -20.08 18.35
CA ASN A 44 -2.45 -19.91 19.63
C ASN A 44 -2.83 -18.60 20.34
N VAL A 45 -3.04 -17.53 19.58
CA VAL A 45 -3.46 -16.22 20.10
C VAL A 45 -4.96 -16.21 20.46
N THR A 46 -5.81 -16.82 19.62
CA THR A 46 -7.26 -16.90 19.82
C THR A 46 -7.65 -17.89 20.93
N SER A 47 -6.91 -19.00 21.10
CA SER A 47 -7.24 -20.04 22.09
C SER A 47 -6.79 -19.72 23.52
N GLY A 48 -6.22 -18.54 23.78
CA GLY A 48 -5.94 -18.08 25.14
C GLY A 48 -5.11 -19.05 25.99
N LYS A 49 -4.23 -19.87 25.38
CA LYS A 49 -3.33 -20.77 26.13
C LYS A 49 -2.12 -19.98 26.64
N VAL A 50 -2.42 -18.97 27.44
CA VAL A 50 -1.45 -18.34 28.32
C VAL A 50 -1.07 -19.41 29.33
N VAL A 51 0.18 -19.87 29.24
CA VAL A 51 0.81 -20.69 30.28
C VAL A 51 0.82 -19.86 31.56
N ALA A 52 -0.24 -20.02 32.36
CA ALA A 52 -0.40 -19.40 33.66
C ALA A 52 0.63 -19.99 34.62
N LYS A 53 1.72 -19.26 34.80
CA LYS A 53 2.60 -19.42 35.95
C LYS A 53 1.94 -18.72 37.15
N ALA A 54 1.26 -19.48 38.00
CA ALA A 54 0.95 -19.09 39.39
C ALA A 54 2.27 -18.80 40.16
N PRO A 55 2.32 -18.15 41.34
CA PRO A 55 1.24 -18.01 42.34
C PRO A 55 1.16 -16.67 43.12
N GLN A 56 0.06 -16.42 43.84
CA GLN A 56 0.01 -16.25 45.31
C GLN A 56 -1.31 -15.60 45.79
N LYS A 57 -1.92 -16.29 46.77
CA LYS A 57 -2.99 -15.80 47.66
C LYS A 57 -2.48 -14.62 48.49
N ALA A 58 -3.32 -13.61 48.66
CA ALA A 58 -3.36 -12.80 49.88
C ALA A 58 -4.82 -12.48 50.22
N GLU A 59 -5.31 -13.10 51.29
CA GLU A 59 -6.51 -12.67 52.01
C GLU A 59 -6.24 -11.28 52.58
N VAL A 60 -7.07 -10.29 52.23
CA VAL A 60 -7.11 -8.99 52.91
C VAL A 60 -8.44 -8.89 53.63
N THR A 61 -8.38 -9.07 54.95
CA THR A 61 -9.43 -8.75 55.91
C THR A 61 -9.76 -7.26 55.79
N GLN A 62 -10.95 -6.93 55.29
CA GLN A 62 -11.45 -5.55 55.28
C GLN A 62 -11.96 -5.19 56.68
N THR A 63 -11.11 -4.53 57.48
CA THR A 63 -11.56 -3.59 58.50
C THR A 63 -12.02 -2.32 57.78
N ILE A 64 -13.30 -1.99 57.90
CA ILE A 64 -13.86 -0.72 57.42
C ILE A 64 -13.57 0.34 58.49
N PRO A 65 -12.71 1.35 58.28
CA PRO A 65 -12.68 2.52 59.14
C PRO A 65 -13.89 3.39 58.77
N ALA A 66 -14.65 3.81 59.78
CA ALA A 66 -15.64 4.87 59.63
C ALA A 66 -14.88 6.16 59.28
N VAL A 67 -14.89 6.53 58.00
CA VAL A 67 -14.35 7.81 57.51
C VAL A 67 -15.50 8.81 57.46
N ASP A 68 -15.30 9.95 58.12
CA ASP A 68 -16.19 11.09 58.20
C ASP A 68 -16.78 11.47 56.84
N ALA A 69 -18.11 11.68 56.83
CA ALA A 69 -18.86 12.02 55.63
C ALA A 69 -18.39 13.32 54.96
N ASP A 70 -17.81 14.24 55.74
CA ASP A 70 -17.34 15.55 55.26
C ASP A 70 -16.07 15.45 54.41
N GLN A 71 -15.13 14.53 54.73
CA GLN A 71 -13.93 14.32 53.91
C GLN A 71 -14.26 13.68 52.56
N LYS A 72 -15.31 12.85 52.50
CA LYS A 72 -15.77 12.22 51.25
C LYS A 72 -16.35 13.23 50.25
N ILE A 73 -17.03 14.27 50.74
CA ILE A 73 -17.65 15.31 49.90
C ILE A 73 -16.57 16.20 49.29
N GLU A 74 -15.54 16.55 50.06
CA GLU A 74 -14.42 17.37 49.60
C GLU A 74 -13.55 16.62 48.57
N THR A 75 -13.32 15.31 48.75
CA THR A 75 -12.66 14.48 47.73
C THR A 75 -13.50 14.33 46.46
N MET A 76 -14.82 14.19 46.56
CA MET A 76 -15.70 14.12 45.38
C MET A 76 -15.74 15.43 44.59
N GLN A 77 -15.75 16.59 45.27
CA GLN A 77 -15.70 17.90 44.60
C GLN A 77 -14.38 18.10 43.85
N ASN A 78 -13.25 17.72 44.45
CA ASN A 78 -11.95 17.78 43.79
C ASN A 78 -11.84 16.79 42.61
N GLU A 79 -12.41 15.59 42.72
CA GLU A 79 -12.47 14.63 41.61
C GLU A 79 -13.36 15.13 40.46
N LEU A 80 -14.51 15.75 40.74
CA LEU A 80 -15.39 16.36 39.74
C LEU A 80 -14.71 17.53 39.02
N ALA A 81 -13.99 18.39 39.74
CA ALA A 81 -13.23 19.48 39.15
C ALA A 81 -12.09 18.96 38.25
N ALA A 82 -11.33 17.96 38.72
CA ALA A 82 -10.27 17.32 37.94
C ALA A 82 -10.82 16.56 36.71
N GLN A 83 -12.02 16.00 36.80
CA GLN A 83 -12.68 15.31 35.70
C GLN A 83 -13.19 16.31 34.65
N GLY A 84 -13.69 17.47 35.06
CA GLY A 84 -14.05 18.57 34.15
C GLY A 84 -12.85 19.07 33.36
N GLU A 85 -11.74 19.37 34.04
CA GLU A 85 -10.50 19.85 33.41
C GLU A 85 -9.90 18.79 32.46
N LYS A 86 -9.92 17.51 32.85
CA LYS A 86 -9.48 16.41 32.00
C LYS A 86 -10.36 16.27 30.75
N THR A 87 -11.67 16.51 30.87
CA THR A 87 -12.60 16.42 29.74
C THR A 87 -12.39 17.57 28.77
N GLU A 88 -12.25 18.81 29.26
CA GLU A 88 -11.95 19.99 28.44
C GLU A 88 -10.62 19.86 27.70
N LEU A 89 -9.57 19.36 28.36
CA LEU A 89 -8.28 19.07 27.71
C LEU A 89 -8.42 18.00 26.63
N HIS A 90 -9.24 16.97 26.89
CA HIS A 90 -9.47 15.90 25.91
C HIS A 90 -10.24 16.39 24.69
N GLU A 91 -11.25 17.24 24.89
CA GLU A 91 -12.01 17.89 23.81
C GLU A 91 -11.14 18.84 23.00
N THR A 92 -10.29 19.63 23.67
CA THR A 92 -9.36 20.54 22.99
C THR A 92 -8.34 19.75 22.15
N ALA A 93 -7.81 18.66 22.69
CA ALA A 93 -6.87 17.79 21.97
C ALA A 93 -7.53 17.12 20.75
N THR A 94 -8.78 16.64 20.87
CA THR A 94 -9.49 16.05 19.74
C THR A 94 -9.84 17.09 18.67
N HIS A 95 -10.26 18.28 19.05
CA HIS A 95 -10.53 19.36 18.10
C HIS A 95 -9.28 19.80 17.34
N THR A 96 -8.13 19.90 18.03
CA THR A 96 -6.85 20.25 17.40
C THR A 96 -6.44 19.15 16.40
N MET A 97 -6.55 17.88 16.80
CA MET A 97 -6.25 16.75 15.91
C MET A 97 -7.18 16.70 14.68
N LEU A 98 -8.47 16.98 14.86
CA LEU A 98 -9.42 17.04 13.74
C LEU A 98 -9.07 18.17 12.77
N ASN A 99 -8.63 19.33 13.29
CA ASN A 99 -8.22 20.45 12.46
C ASN A 99 -6.94 20.13 11.66
N ASP A 100 -5.95 19.51 12.29
CA ASP A 100 -4.74 19.01 11.61
C ASP A 100 -5.08 17.99 10.51
N HIS A 101 -6.08 17.14 10.75
CA HIS A 101 -6.55 16.17 9.76
C HIS A 101 -7.27 16.85 8.59
N ALA A 102 -8.05 17.90 8.85
CA ALA A 102 -8.69 18.71 7.81
C ALA A 102 -7.65 19.39 6.92
N ASP A 103 -6.62 20.00 7.52
CA ASP A 103 -5.53 20.65 6.78
C ASP A 103 -4.76 19.65 5.90
N LYS A 104 -4.48 18.45 6.42
CA LYS A 104 -3.84 17.37 5.65
C LYS A 104 -4.71 16.89 4.48
N LEU A 105 -6.03 16.76 4.69
CA LEU A 105 -6.96 16.39 3.62
C LEU A 105 -6.99 17.44 2.52
N ASP A 106 -6.99 18.72 2.88
CA ASP A 106 -6.92 19.82 1.93
C ASP A 106 -5.59 19.85 1.14
N GLU A 107 -4.47 19.59 1.80
CA GLU A 107 -3.17 19.44 1.13
C GLU A 107 -3.18 18.25 0.16
N MET A 108 -3.74 17.11 0.59
CA MET A 108 -3.83 15.91 -0.23
C MET A 108 -4.73 16.14 -1.45
N ASN A 109 -5.86 16.81 -1.27
CA ASN A 109 -6.76 17.19 -2.37
C ASN A 109 -6.06 18.13 -3.38
N LYS A 110 -5.27 19.10 -2.91
CA LYS A 110 -4.46 19.96 -3.80
C LYS A 110 -3.45 19.16 -4.62
N LYS A 111 -2.75 18.22 -3.99
CA LYS A 111 -1.79 17.33 -4.69
C LYS A 111 -2.49 16.43 -5.71
N VAL A 112 -3.67 15.89 -5.37
CA VAL A 112 -4.48 15.08 -6.28
C VAL A 112 -4.91 15.89 -7.50
N GLU A 113 -5.38 17.12 -7.32
CA GLU A 113 -5.75 18.00 -8.43
C GLU A 113 -4.54 18.41 -9.29
N GLU A 114 -3.37 18.61 -8.68
CA GLU A 114 -2.12 18.86 -9.43
C GLU A 114 -1.74 17.66 -10.31
N VAL A 115 -1.74 16.45 -9.74
CA VAL A 115 -1.49 15.22 -10.50
C VAL A 115 -2.51 15.03 -11.60
N LYS A 116 -3.80 15.24 -11.29
CA LYS A 116 -4.89 15.13 -12.26
C LYS A 116 -4.73 16.12 -13.40
N LYS A 117 -4.26 17.34 -13.14
CA LYS A 117 -3.97 18.35 -14.17
C LYS A 117 -2.83 17.91 -15.10
N VAL A 118 -1.76 17.33 -14.54
CA VAL A 118 -0.63 16.77 -15.31
C VAL A 118 -1.07 15.58 -16.17
N VAL A 119 -1.89 14.68 -15.62
CA VAL A 119 -2.35 13.48 -16.32
C VAL A 119 -3.41 13.79 -17.38
N SER A 120 -4.35 14.70 -17.10
CA SER A 120 -5.46 15.01 -18.01
C SER A 120 -5.04 15.86 -19.20
N ASN A 121 -3.96 16.64 -19.06
CA ASN A 121 -3.36 17.42 -20.13
C ASN A 121 -1.87 17.11 -20.19
N PRO A 122 -1.44 16.00 -20.84
CA PRO A 122 -0.05 15.76 -21.17
C PRO A 122 0.37 16.73 -22.28
N THR A 123 0.41 18.02 -21.94
CA THR A 123 0.69 19.15 -22.83
C THR A 123 2.19 19.27 -23.13
N ASN A 124 3.02 18.45 -22.47
CA ASN A 124 4.44 18.34 -22.72
C ASN A 124 4.79 16.98 -23.33
N VAL A 125 4.09 16.55 -24.38
CA VAL A 125 4.76 15.68 -25.36
C VAL A 125 5.83 16.55 -25.99
N ASP A 126 7.07 16.39 -25.52
CA ASP A 126 8.23 17.15 -25.94
C ASP A 126 8.21 17.33 -27.47
N ALA A 127 8.22 18.58 -27.95
CA ALA A 127 8.22 18.88 -29.37
C ALA A 127 9.37 18.17 -30.10
N SER A 128 10.48 17.92 -29.39
CA SER A 128 11.61 17.10 -29.87
C SER A 128 11.21 15.67 -30.18
N LEU A 129 10.36 15.03 -29.34
CA LEU A 129 9.86 13.68 -29.61
C LEU A 129 8.98 13.64 -30.85
N LYS A 130 8.13 14.66 -31.06
CA LYS A 130 7.29 14.74 -32.25
C LYS A 130 8.12 14.87 -33.53
N VAL A 131 9.18 15.68 -33.50
CA VAL A 131 10.13 15.81 -34.62
C VAL A 131 10.85 14.48 -34.87
N LYS A 132 11.38 13.83 -33.82
CA LYS A 132 12.04 12.53 -33.95
C LYS A 132 11.12 11.44 -34.52
N ILE A 133 9.86 11.40 -34.08
CA ILE A 133 8.86 10.46 -34.61
C ILE A 133 8.67 10.72 -36.11
N SER A 134 8.47 11.97 -36.51
CA SER A 134 8.30 12.33 -37.93
C SER A 134 9.53 12.00 -38.78
N GLU A 135 10.75 12.20 -38.26
CA GLU A 135 11.98 11.79 -38.94
C GLU A 135 12.08 10.27 -39.10
N ILE A 136 11.67 9.50 -38.08
CA ILE A 136 11.68 8.03 -38.12
C ILE A 136 10.64 7.53 -39.14
N GLU A 137 9.46 8.13 -39.18
CA GLU A 137 8.42 7.82 -40.16
C GLU A 137 8.93 8.06 -41.58
N GLN A 138 9.57 9.21 -41.83
CA GLN A 138 10.16 9.51 -43.13
C GLN A 138 11.26 8.51 -43.52
N LYS A 139 12.17 8.17 -42.60
CA LYS A 139 13.20 7.15 -42.84
C LYS A 139 12.59 5.78 -43.17
N THR A 140 11.47 5.43 -42.56
CA THR A 140 10.77 4.16 -42.80
C THR A 140 10.17 4.13 -44.21
N ILE A 141 9.58 5.24 -44.65
CA ILE A 141 9.07 5.39 -46.03
C ILE A 141 10.23 5.24 -47.04
N ASP A 142 11.35 5.93 -46.80
CA ASP A 142 12.52 5.86 -47.70
C ASP A 142 13.11 4.45 -47.78
N ILE A 143 13.20 3.75 -46.63
CA ILE A 143 13.66 2.35 -46.58
C ILE A 143 12.69 1.47 -47.36
N SER A 144 11.38 1.61 -47.17
CA SER A 144 10.37 0.85 -47.89
C SER A 144 10.49 1.04 -49.41
N ALA A 145 10.65 2.28 -49.88
CA ALA A 145 10.82 2.58 -51.30
C ALA A 145 12.11 1.94 -51.86
N ARG A 146 13.22 2.00 -51.13
CA ARG A 146 14.48 1.33 -51.52
C ARG A 146 14.34 -0.18 -51.58
N THR A 147 13.65 -0.78 -50.61
CA THR A 147 13.41 -2.23 -50.59
C THR A 147 12.56 -2.65 -51.80
N THR A 148 11.51 -1.91 -52.14
CA THR A 148 10.70 -2.16 -53.35
C THR A 148 11.54 -2.08 -54.62
N ALA A 149 12.32 -1.02 -54.80
CA ALA A 149 13.19 -0.89 -55.97
C ALA A 149 14.22 -2.04 -56.07
N MET A 150 14.77 -2.49 -54.93
CA MET A 150 15.68 -3.63 -54.88
C MET A 150 14.98 -4.95 -55.28
N MET A 151 13.74 -5.15 -54.85
CA MET A 151 12.93 -6.31 -55.26
C MET A 151 12.68 -6.30 -56.78
N GLU A 152 12.30 -5.16 -57.36
CA GLU A 152 12.11 -5.04 -58.82
C GLU A 152 13.40 -5.35 -59.61
N ILE A 153 14.56 -4.91 -59.11
CA ILE A 153 15.86 -5.23 -59.72
C ILE A 153 16.14 -6.73 -59.64
N MET A 154 15.90 -7.36 -58.48
CA MET A 154 16.08 -8.80 -58.31
C MET A 154 15.18 -9.60 -59.25
N GLU A 155 13.91 -9.21 -59.37
CA GLU A 155 12.97 -9.83 -60.31
C GLU A 155 13.47 -9.73 -61.76
N LYS A 156 13.95 -8.57 -62.19
CA LYS A 156 14.54 -8.39 -63.52
C LYS A 156 15.77 -9.26 -63.75
N ILE A 157 16.64 -9.40 -62.75
CA ILE A 157 17.82 -10.27 -62.83
C ILE A 157 17.38 -11.73 -62.97
N LEU A 158 16.42 -12.18 -62.18
CA LEU A 158 15.89 -13.54 -62.24
C LEU A 158 15.24 -13.84 -63.58
N GLU A 159 14.44 -12.92 -64.11
CA GLU A 159 13.80 -13.06 -65.42
C GLU A 159 14.84 -13.10 -66.55
N THR A 160 15.84 -12.22 -66.52
CA THR A 160 16.94 -12.23 -67.50
C THR A 160 17.71 -13.55 -67.45
N ASN A 161 18.04 -14.04 -66.25
CA ASN A 161 18.70 -15.33 -66.08
C ASN A 161 17.85 -16.49 -66.61
N ARG A 162 16.54 -16.45 -66.36
CA ARG A 162 15.59 -17.45 -66.89
C ARG A 162 15.56 -17.45 -68.41
N GLN A 163 15.57 -16.28 -69.04
CA GLN A 163 15.60 -16.14 -70.50
C GLN A 163 16.89 -16.72 -71.08
N ILE A 164 18.06 -16.34 -70.54
CA ILE A 164 19.37 -16.88 -70.96
C ILE A 164 19.42 -18.41 -70.82
N LEU A 165 18.96 -18.95 -69.69
CA LEU A 165 18.94 -20.40 -69.47
C LEU A 165 18.01 -21.13 -70.44
N THR A 166 16.87 -20.53 -70.78
CA THR A 166 15.93 -21.07 -71.78
C THR A 166 16.56 -21.08 -73.17
N GLU A 167 17.19 -19.97 -73.57
CA GLU A 167 17.88 -19.87 -74.86
C GLU A 167 19.02 -20.89 -75.00
N LEU A 168 19.83 -21.05 -73.95
CA LEU A 168 20.92 -22.03 -73.91
C LEU A 168 20.43 -23.48 -73.99
N LYS A 169 19.26 -23.79 -73.45
CA LYS A 169 18.65 -25.13 -73.58
C LYS A 169 18.06 -25.40 -74.95
N SER A 170 17.68 -24.34 -75.68
CA SER A 170 17.06 -24.45 -77.00
C SER A 170 18.06 -24.50 -78.15
N LYS A 171 19.33 -24.20 -77.89
CA LYS A 171 20.48 -24.39 -78.80
C LYS A 171 21.10 -25.76 -78.62
#